data_AF-A0AA42Q5F1-F1
#
_entry.id   AF-A0AA42Q5F1-F1
#
_cell.length_a   1.000
_cell.length_b   1.000
_cell.length_c   1.000
_cell.angle_alpha   90.00
_cell.angle_beta   90.00
_cell.angle_gamma   90.00
#
_symmetry.space_group_name_H-M   'P 1'
#
loop_
_entity.id
_entity.type
_entity.pdbx_description
1 polymer ?
#
loop_
_entity_poly.entity_id
_entity_poly.type
_entity_poly.pdbx_seq_one_letter_code
_entity_poly.pdbx_strand_id
1 'polypeptide(L)'
;MDINSDAEALVDVIEELADEGYLVRGSTPYGVALKYAHDGWSSLSPKQKYWVDRVIQPLLVKKSCSACGEIVPPGFTWCADHQWQWDKD
;
A
#
# COMPACT_ATOMS: atom_id res chain seq x y z
N MET A 1 3.08 -14.17 -11.46
CA MET A 1 2.75 -12.89 -10.81
C MET A 1 3.10 -11.81 -11.80
N ASP A 2 2.08 -11.12 -12.31
CA ASP A 2 2.23 -10.05 -13.29
C ASP A 2 2.66 -8.80 -12.53
N ILE A 3 3.86 -8.30 -12.80
CA ILE A 3 4.46 -7.17 -12.08
C ILE A 3 3.56 -5.92 -12.19
N ASN A 4 2.70 -5.83 -13.21
CA ASN A 4 1.74 -4.75 -13.37
C ASN A 4 0.56 -4.85 -12.36
N SER A 5 0.17 -6.06 -11.96
CA SER A 5 -0.95 -6.24 -11.01
C SER A 5 -0.61 -5.77 -9.60
N ASP A 6 0.66 -5.90 -9.20
CA ASP A 6 1.12 -5.48 -7.86
C ASP A 6 1.20 -3.94 -7.77
N ALA A 7 1.55 -3.27 -8.86
CA ALA A 7 1.62 -1.82 -8.93
C ALA A 7 0.23 -1.17 -8.90
N GLU A 8 -0.72 -1.69 -9.69
CA GLU A 8 -2.12 -1.21 -9.68
C GLU A 8 -2.77 -1.42 -8.30
N ALA A 9 -2.60 -2.61 -7.70
CA ALA A 9 -3.12 -2.89 -6.36
C ALA A 9 -2.53 -1.94 -5.30
N LEU A 10 -1.24 -1.64 -5.38
CA LEU A 10 -0.60 -0.70 -4.46
C LEU A 10 -1.10 0.74 -4.66
N VAL A 11 -1.39 1.17 -5.90
CA VAL A 11 -2.01 2.47 -6.17
C VAL A 11 -3.40 2.56 -5.55
N ASP A 12 -4.22 1.52 -5.69
CA ASP A 12 -5.57 1.47 -5.11
C ASP A 12 -5.52 1.60 -3.58
N VAL A 13 -4.58 0.94 -2.92
CA VAL A 13 -4.37 1.09 -1.47
C VAL A 13 -3.92 2.50 -1.09
N ILE A 14 -3.07 3.15 -1.91
CA ILE A 14 -2.66 4.53 -1.68
C ILE A 14 -3.85 5.50 -1.80
N GLU A 15 -4.75 5.28 -2.75
CA GLU A 15 -5.97 6.07 -2.90
C GLU A 15 -6.94 5.84 -1.72
N GLU A 16 -7.12 4.60 -1.27
CA GLU A 16 -7.93 4.30 -0.08
C GLU A 16 -7.37 4.99 1.17
N LEU A 17 -6.05 4.95 1.38
CA LEU A 17 -5.39 5.69 2.46
C LEU A 17 -5.61 7.20 2.37
N ALA A 18 -5.76 7.73 1.16
CA ALA A 18 -6.08 9.13 0.95
C ALA A 18 -7.56 9.45 1.23
N ASP A 19 -8.48 8.55 0.86
CA ASP A 19 -9.91 8.67 1.17
C ASP A 19 -10.20 8.57 2.67
N GLU A 20 -9.47 7.73 3.38
CA GLU A 20 -9.53 7.60 4.84
C GLU A 20 -8.84 8.76 5.59
N GLY A 21 -8.15 9.65 4.87
CA GLY A 21 -7.46 10.81 5.43
C GLY A 21 -6.10 10.53 6.06
N TYR A 22 -5.53 9.34 5.87
CA TYR A 22 -4.16 9.01 6.29
C TYR A 22 -3.10 9.62 5.37
N LEU A 23 -3.44 9.86 4.10
CA LEU A 23 -2.63 10.60 3.14
C LEU A 23 -3.42 11.80 2.61
N VAL A 24 -2.73 12.92 2.38
CA VAL A 24 -3.36 14.10 1.78
C VAL A 24 -2.99 14.15 0.30
N ARG A 25 -3.98 14.12 -0.59
CA ARG A 25 -3.75 14.26 -2.04
C ARG A 25 -3.02 15.56 -2.34
N GLY A 26 -2.02 15.49 -3.22
CA GLY A 26 -1.14 16.63 -3.54
C GLY A 26 -0.05 16.93 -2.50
N SER A 27 -0.02 16.21 -1.37
CA SER A 27 1.09 16.32 -0.42
C SER A 27 2.34 15.59 -0.91
N THR A 28 3.51 15.95 -0.35
CA THR A 28 4.78 15.28 -0.65
C THR A 28 4.73 13.76 -0.39
N PRO A 29 4.25 13.26 0.78
CA PRO A 29 4.15 11.83 1.01
C PRO A 29 3.27 11.11 0.00
N TYR A 30 2.14 11.71 -0.39
CA TYR A 30 1.24 11.12 -1.39
C TYR A 30 1.91 10.98 -2.76
N GLY A 31 2.56 12.04 -3.26
CA GLY A 31 3.29 11.96 -4.53
C GLY A 31 4.47 10.98 -4.49
N VAL A 32 5.13 10.84 -3.35
CA VAL A 32 6.18 9.83 -3.15
C VAL A 32 5.61 8.42 -3.14
N ALA A 33 4.44 8.21 -2.53
CA ALA A 33 3.77 6.91 -2.51
C ALA A 33 3.40 6.44 -3.93
N LEU A 34 2.79 7.32 -4.74
CA LEU A 34 2.47 7.00 -6.13
C LEU A 34 3.72 6.69 -6.95
N LYS A 35 4.79 7.49 -6.79
CA LYS A 35 6.06 7.20 -7.46
C LYS A 35 6.65 5.86 -7.04
N TYR A 36 6.60 5.55 -5.74
CA TYR A 36 7.07 4.26 -5.23
C TYR A 36 6.28 3.09 -5.84
N ALA A 37 4.96 3.24 -5.98
CA ALA A 37 4.10 2.22 -6.57
C ALA A 37 4.40 1.98 -8.05
N HIS A 38 4.57 3.05 -8.84
CA HIS A 38 4.82 2.94 -10.29
C HIS A 38 6.25 2.56 -10.64
N ASP A 39 7.23 3.19 -9.98
CA ASP A 39 8.63 3.14 -10.40
C ASP A 39 9.51 2.30 -9.45
N GLY A 40 8.96 1.83 -8.33
CA GLY A 40 9.66 1.04 -7.33
C GLY A 40 10.68 1.83 -6.48
N TRP A 41 11.26 1.14 -5.50
CA TRP A 41 12.15 1.73 -4.48
C TRP A 41 13.43 2.38 -5.06
N SER A 42 14.01 1.78 -6.10
CA SER A 42 15.28 2.22 -6.69
C SER A 42 15.17 3.58 -7.39
N SER A 43 13.97 3.95 -7.84
CA SER A 43 13.68 5.23 -8.50
C SER A 43 13.68 6.46 -7.56
N LEU A 44 13.68 6.19 -6.25
CA LEU A 44 13.51 7.21 -5.23
C LEU A 44 14.85 7.81 -4.79
N SER A 45 14.87 9.13 -4.64
CA SER A 45 15.98 9.82 -3.97
C SER A 45 16.05 9.48 -2.47
N PRO A 46 17.18 9.71 -1.78
CA PRO A 46 17.28 9.43 -0.34
C PRO A 46 16.20 10.12 0.52
N LYS A 47 15.82 11.35 0.16
CA LYS A 47 14.76 12.10 0.86
C LYS A 47 13.37 11.49 0.62
N GLN A 48 13.13 10.90 -0.55
CA GLN A 48 11.88 10.22 -0.86
C GLN A 48 11.81 8.86 -0.15
N LYS A 49 12.92 8.12 -0.12
CA LYS A 49 13.04 6.88 0.66
C LYS A 49 12.73 7.10 2.14
N TYR A 50 13.21 8.21 2.71
CA TYR A 50 12.83 8.62 4.07
C TYR A 50 11.31 8.73 4.27
N TRP A 51 10.59 9.35 3.33
CA TRP A 51 9.12 9.43 3.40
C TRP A 51 8.46 8.07 3.30
N VAL A 52 8.99 7.17 2.46
CA VAL A 52 8.50 5.81 2.37
C VAL A 52 8.68 5.09 3.71
N ASP A 53 9.89 5.04 4.25
CA ASP A 53 10.17 4.31 5.49
C ASP A 53 9.41 4.85 6.71
N ARG A 54 9.25 6.18 6.79
CA ARG A 54 8.71 6.83 8.00
C ARG A 54 7.21 7.07 7.97
N VAL A 55 6.61 7.15 6.80
CA VAL A 55 5.19 7.50 6.65
C VAL A 55 4.43 6.45 5.86
N ILE A 56 4.93 6.05 4.69
CA ILE A 56 4.15 5.20 3.78
C ILE A 56 4.18 3.74 4.22
N GLN A 57 5.36 3.17 4.51
CA GLN A 57 5.52 1.77 4.93
C GLN A 57 4.67 1.44 6.17
N PRO A 58 4.64 2.27 7.24
CA PRO A 58 3.76 2.01 8.39
C PRO A 58 2.27 2.02 8.05
N LEU A 59 1.84 2.80 7.05
CA LEU A 59 0.44 2.81 6.59
C LEU A 59 0.12 1.56 5.76
N LEU A 60 1.03 1.16 4.86
CA LEU A 60 0.87 -0.07 4.07
C LEU A 60 0.84 -1.32 4.95
N VAL A 61 1.62 -1.37 6.03
CA VAL A 61 1.56 -2.46 7.01
C VAL A 61 0.18 -2.56 7.66
N LYS A 62 -0.50 -1.43 7.93
CA LYS A 62 -1.88 -1.45 8.44
C LYS A 62 -2.88 -1.98 7.42
N LYS A 63 -2.55 -1.88 6.13
CA LYS A 63 -3.31 -2.40 4.99
C LYS A 63 -2.77 -3.75 4.50
N SER A 64 -2.03 -4.46 5.35
CA SER A 64 -1.46 -5.77 5.02
C SER A 64 -2.18 -6.90 5.75
N CYS A 65 -2.19 -8.06 5.11
CA CYS A 65 -2.85 -9.26 5.59
C CYS A 65 -2.14 -9.71 6.86
N SER A 66 -2.89 -9.90 7.94
CA SER A 66 -2.28 -10.24 9.23
C SER A 66 -1.62 -11.63 9.25
N ALA A 67 -1.94 -12.50 8.28
CA ALA A 67 -1.34 -13.83 8.16
C ALA A 67 -0.02 -13.84 7.38
N CYS A 68 0.05 -13.14 6.24
CA CYS A 68 1.20 -13.22 5.32
C CYS A 68 1.92 -11.90 5.06
N GLY A 69 1.38 -10.77 5.49
CA GLY A 69 1.97 -9.44 5.27
C GLY A 69 1.82 -8.89 3.85
N GLU A 70 1.09 -9.59 2.96
CA GLU A 70 0.75 -9.05 1.64
C GLU A 70 -0.24 -7.91 1.74
N ILE A 71 -0.14 -6.93 0.84
CA ILE A 71 -1.08 -5.83 0.78
C ILE A 71 -2.47 -6.37 0.46
N VAL A 72 -3.46 -5.92 1.23
CA VAL A 72 -4.84 -6.32 1.10
C VAL A 72 -5.56 -5.33 0.20
N PRO A 73 -6.41 -5.78 -0.74
CA PRO A 73 -7.23 -4.88 -1.53
C PRO A 73 -8.09 -3.96 -0.64
N PRO A 74 -8.42 -2.74 -1.12
CA PRO A 74 -9.26 -1.82 -0.38
C PRO A 74 -10.58 -2.43 0.11
N GLY A 75 -10.98 -2.12 1.33
CA GLY A 75 -12.21 -2.63 1.95
C GLY A 75 -12.13 -4.07 2.50
N PHE A 76 -10.98 -4.74 2.42
CA PHE A 76 -10.77 -6.07 2.98
C PHE A 76 -9.76 -6.06 4.14
N THR A 77 -9.86 -7.04 5.04
CA THR A 77 -8.90 -7.23 6.16
C THR A 77 -7.92 -8.37 5.93
N TRP A 78 -8.22 -9.26 4.98
CA TRP A 78 -7.43 -10.45 4.63
C TRP A 78 -7.22 -10.50 3.12
N CYS A 79 -6.07 -10.99 2.66
CA CYS A 79 -5.86 -11.24 1.24
C CYS A 79 -6.73 -12.41 0.77
N ALA A 80 -6.94 -12.54 -0.55
CA ALA A 80 -7.80 -13.57 -1.14
C ALA A 80 -7.45 -14.99 -0.66
N ASP A 81 -6.15 -15.28 -0.51
CA ASP A 81 -5.63 -16.57 -0.06
C ASP A 81 -5.86 -16.86 1.43
N HIS A 82 -6.22 -15.86 2.24
CA HIS A 82 -6.46 -16.01 3.67
C HIS A 82 -7.89 -15.61 4.09
N GLN A 83 -8.70 -15.07 3.18
CA GLN A 83 -10.08 -14.64 3.44
C GLN A 83 -10.97 -15.78 3.96
N TRP A 84 -10.79 -17.01 3.44
CA TRP A 84 -11.53 -18.20 3.85
C TRP A 84 -11.28 -18.64 5.31
N GLN A 85 -10.28 -18.08 6.00
CA GLN A 85 -10.05 -18.37 7.42
C GLN A 85 -11.10 -17.71 8.33
N TRP A 86 -11.82 -16.71 7.85
CA TRP A 86 -12.87 -16.00 8.60
C TRP A 86 -14.30 -16.40 8.19
N ASP A 87 -14.52 -16.89 6.97
CA ASP A 87 -15.83 -17.37 6.50
C ASP A 87 -16.30 -18.70 7.17
N LYS A 88 -15.64 -19.14 8.24
CA LYS A 88 -15.93 -20.38 8.98
C LYS A 88 -16.71 -20.20 10.29
N ASP A 89 -17.03 -18.95 10.65
CA ASP A 89 -17.91 -18.62 11.77
C ASP A 89 -19.34 -18.31 11.29
#